data_AF-C6TM40-F1
#
_entry.id   AF-C6TM40-F1
#
_cell.length_a   1.000
_cell.length_b   1.000
_cell.length_c   1.000
_cell.angle_alpha   90.00
_cell.angle_beta   90.00
_cell.angle_gamma   90.00
#
_symmetry.space_group_name_H-M   'P 1'
#
loop_
_entity.id
_entity.type
_entity.pdbx_description
1 polymer ?
#
loop_
_entity_poly.entity_id
_entity_poly.type
_entity_poly.pdbx_seq_one_letter_code
_entity_poly.pdbx_strand_id
1 'polypeptide(L)'
;MEGTSNKGLLECGRKCTPPPFLLKTYMLVEDPATDDVISWNAKGTAFVVWQPPEFARDLLPTLFKHSNFSSFVRQLNTYGFRKVATSRWEFFNDKFKKGERELLHEIRRRKAWSSKQQPNAPNQGTPQDSDEDQRSSSTSSSFGYTTLVDENKRLKKENGVLNSELTSMKR
;
A
#
# COMPACT_ATOMS: atom_id res chain seq x y z
N MET A 1 27.76 -49.29 17.11
CA MET A 1 27.81 -47.89 16.69
C MET A 1 26.39 -47.44 16.46
N GLU A 2 25.84 -46.80 17.49
CA GLU A 2 24.56 -46.11 17.46
C GLU A 2 24.59 -44.95 16.45
N GLY A 3 23.41 -44.49 16.00
CA GLY A 3 23.27 -43.11 15.55
C GLY A 3 22.47 -42.83 14.28
N THR A 4 21.17 -43.16 14.32
CA THR A 4 20.04 -42.30 13.90
C THR A 4 19.83 -41.85 12.44
N SER A 5 18.68 -42.30 11.92
CA SER A 5 17.62 -41.56 11.20
C SER A 5 17.96 -40.82 9.89
N ASN A 6 17.48 -41.27 8.73
CA ASN A 6 16.09 -41.21 8.23
C ASN A 6 15.40 -39.83 8.31
N LYS A 7 15.18 -39.25 7.12
CA LYS A 7 14.09 -38.34 6.71
C LYS A 7 14.03 -36.94 7.37
N GLY A 8 14.25 -35.93 6.51
CA GLY A 8 13.93 -34.52 6.74
C GLY A 8 15.09 -33.66 6.24
N LEU A 9 15.13 -33.22 4.98
CA LEU A 9 14.46 -31.97 4.64
C LEU A 9 14.10 -31.95 3.14
N LEU A 10 13.04 -32.68 2.82
CA LEU A 10 12.13 -32.24 1.77
C LEU A 10 11.48 -30.95 2.29
N GLU A 11 12.12 -29.80 2.06
CA GLU A 11 11.39 -28.55 2.04
C GLU A 11 11.73 -27.82 0.74
N CYS A 12 11.17 -28.35 -0.35
CA CYS A 12 10.87 -27.55 -1.52
C CYS A 12 9.81 -26.52 -1.12
N GLY A 13 10.25 -25.48 -0.40
CA GLY A 13 9.41 -24.41 0.10
C GLY A 13 9.41 -23.20 -0.83
N ARG A 14 9.65 -23.37 -2.14
CA ARG A 14 9.76 -22.29 -3.15
C ARG A 14 10.80 -21.24 -2.72
N LYS A 15 11.98 -21.21 -3.37
CA LYS A 15 12.60 -19.90 -3.65
C LYS A 15 11.66 -19.17 -4.61
N CYS A 16 10.55 -18.69 -4.05
CA CYS A 16 9.46 -18.08 -4.79
C CYS A 16 10.03 -16.76 -5.24
N THR A 17 10.32 -16.65 -6.54
CA THR A 17 10.87 -15.43 -7.10
C THR A 17 10.00 -14.26 -6.64
N PRO A 18 10.62 -13.21 -6.06
CA PRO A 18 9.84 -12.10 -5.55
C PRO A 18 8.98 -11.52 -6.67
N PRO A 19 7.74 -11.11 -6.39
CA PRO A 19 6.88 -10.47 -7.37
C PRO A 19 7.62 -9.41 -8.18
N PRO A 20 7.49 -9.38 -9.52
CA PRO A 20 8.28 -8.48 -10.37
C PRO A 20 8.17 -7.00 -9.98
N PHE A 21 7.00 -6.59 -9.48
CA PHE A 21 6.79 -5.24 -8.95
C PHE A 21 7.76 -4.89 -7.82
N LEU A 22 7.95 -5.80 -6.86
CA LEU A 22 8.83 -5.58 -5.71
C LEU A 22 10.29 -5.55 -6.12
N LEU A 23 10.70 -6.48 -6.98
CA LEU A 23 12.07 -6.53 -7.48
C LEU A 23 12.43 -5.24 -8.23
N LYS A 24 11.55 -4.79 -9.14
CA LYS A 24 11.77 -3.55 -9.91
C LYS A 24 11.78 -2.32 -9.01
N THR A 25 10.88 -2.24 -8.03
CA THR A 25 10.87 -1.14 -7.06
C THR A 25 12.16 -1.13 -6.25
N TYR A 26 12.64 -2.30 -5.80
CA TYR A 26 13.90 -2.42 -5.08
C TYR A 26 15.08 -1.91 -5.92
N MET A 27 15.18 -2.36 -7.18
CA MET A 27 16.25 -1.90 -8.08
C MET A 27 16.25 -0.39 -8.25
N LEU A 28 15.07 0.22 -8.35
CA LEU A 28 14.93 1.67 -8.52
C LEU A 28 15.32 2.47 -7.28
N VAL A 29 15.15 1.91 -6.08
CA VAL A 29 15.50 2.55 -4.81
C VAL A 29 16.98 2.33 -4.47
N GLU A 30 17.57 1.22 -4.93
CA GLU A 30 18.96 0.86 -4.65
C GLU A 30 19.95 1.57 -5.58
N ASP A 31 19.52 2.08 -6.73
CA ASP A 31 20.36 2.79 -7.68
C ASP A 31 20.71 4.21 -7.18
N PRO A 32 21.98 4.53 -6.91
CA PRO A 32 22.36 5.88 -6.48
C PRO A 32 22.06 6.97 -7.53
N ALA A 33 21.94 6.60 -8.81
CA ALA A 33 21.64 7.56 -9.88
C ALA A 33 20.21 8.12 -9.79
N THR A 34 19.32 7.45 -9.05
CA THR A 34 17.91 7.87 -8.87
C THR A 34 17.65 8.51 -7.52
N ASP A 35 18.65 8.66 -6.66
CA ASP A 35 18.50 9.10 -5.26
C ASP A 35 17.81 10.47 -5.11
N ASP A 36 18.00 11.39 -6.09
CA ASP A 36 17.34 12.71 -6.10
C ASP A 36 15.81 12.61 -6.28
N VAL A 37 15.32 11.52 -6.87
CA VAL A 37 13.91 11.30 -7.19
C VAL A 37 13.29 10.24 -6.26
N ILE A 38 14.02 9.17 -5.98
CA ILE A 38 13.61 8.08 -5.10
C ILE A 38 14.84 7.46 -4.44
N SER A 39 14.84 7.38 -3.10
CA SER A 39 15.96 6.82 -2.35
C SER A 39 15.49 6.04 -1.12
N TRP A 40 16.41 5.27 -0.53
CA TRP A 40 16.22 4.80 0.83
C TRP A 40 16.17 5.97 1.83
N ASN A 41 15.43 5.82 2.91
CA ASN A 41 15.55 6.71 4.06
C ASN A 41 16.88 6.46 4.80
N ALA A 42 17.26 7.37 5.71
CA ALA A 42 18.54 7.29 6.42
C ALA A 42 18.76 5.97 7.19
N LYS A 43 17.67 5.29 7.58
CA LYS A 43 17.72 4.00 8.31
C LYS A 43 17.72 2.77 7.40
N GLY A 44 17.46 2.93 6.10
CA GLY A 44 17.31 1.82 5.15
C GLY A 44 16.08 0.95 5.37
N THR A 45 15.10 1.40 6.15
CA THR A 45 13.89 0.62 6.49
C THR A 45 12.66 1.00 5.68
N ALA A 46 12.72 2.16 5.03
CA ALA A 46 11.67 2.67 4.15
C ALA A 46 12.34 3.36 2.96
N PHE A 47 11.57 3.58 1.90
CA PHE A 47 12.01 4.41 0.78
C PHE A 47 11.13 5.65 0.66
N VAL A 48 11.68 6.70 0.08
CA VAL A 48 11.05 8.00 -0.10
C VAL A 48 11.00 8.34 -1.57
N VAL A 49 9.84 8.78 -2.06
CA VAL A 49 9.72 9.44 -3.37
C VAL A 49 9.77 10.95 -3.15
N TRP A 50 10.88 11.58 -3.53
CA TRP A 50 11.12 13.01 -3.34
C TRP A 50 10.39 13.85 -4.36
N GLN A 51 10.38 13.40 -5.61
CA GLN A 51 9.85 14.13 -6.76
C GLN A 51 8.80 13.27 -7.50
N PRO A 52 7.54 13.22 -7.05
CA PRO A 52 6.51 12.38 -7.65
C PRO A 52 6.24 12.63 -9.15
N PRO A 53 6.24 13.88 -9.67
CA PRO A 53 6.06 14.13 -11.10
C PRO A 53 7.19 13.55 -11.97
N GLU A 54 8.44 13.75 -11.58
CA GLU A 54 9.66 13.25 -12.22
C GLU A 54 9.71 11.72 -12.14
N PHE A 55 9.43 11.16 -10.96
CA PHE A 55 9.31 9.71 -10.78
C PHE A 55 8.29 9.10 -11.75
N ALA A 56 7.14 9.75 -11.89
CA ALA A 56 6.05 9.29 -12.75
C ALA A 56 6.41 9.34 -14.24
N ARG A 57 7.03 10.44 -14.68
CA ARG A 57 7.38 10.69 -16.08
C ARG A 57 8.63 9.94 -16.53
N ASP A 58 9.66 9.94 -15.70
CA ASP A 58 11.03 9.60 -16.11
C ASP A 58 11.44 8.20 -15.63
N LEU A 59 10.96 7.76 -14.44
CA LEU A 59 11.37 6.46 -13.86
C LEU A 59 10.33 5.35 -14.04
N LEU A 60 9.03 5.63 -13.89
CA LEU A 60 8.03 4.57 -14.05
C LEU A 60 8.06 3.89 -15.43
N PRO A 61 8.23 4.60 -16.57
CA PRO A 61 8.27 3.96 -17.89
C PRO A 61 9.46 3.03 -18.13
N THR A 62 10.57 3.19 -17.40
CA THR A 62 11.79 2.37 -17.62
C THR A 62 11.61 0.95 -17.09
N LEU A 63 10.84 0.76 -16.02
CA LEU A 63 10.63 -0.53 -15.37
C LEU A 63 9.16 -1.00 -15.43
N PHE A 64 8.19 -0.10 -15.58
CA PHE A 64 6.76 -0.40 -15.62
C PHE A 64 6.11 0.05 -16.93
N LYS A 65 4.98 -0.57 -17.28
CA LYS A 65 4.26 -0.28 -18.53
C LYS A 65 3.30 0.92 -18.42
N HIS A 66 3.57 1.86 -17.52
CA HIS A 66 2.75 3.04 -17.28
C HIS A 66 3.56 4.16 -16.64
N SER A 67 3.13 5.41 -16.77
CA SER A 67 3.69 6.58 -16.09
C SER A 67 2.82 7.07 -14.91
N ASN A 68 1.84 6.28 -14.46
CA ASN A 68 0.89 6.75 -13.45
C ASN A 68 1.36 6.46 -12.01
N PHE A 69 1.69 7.52 -11.26
CA PHE A 69 2.07 7.42 -9.85
C PHE A 69 1.01 6.75 -8.97
N SER A 70 -0.27 7.02 -9.21
CA SER A 70 -1.36 6.38 -8.44
C SER A 70 -1.42 4.88 -8.64
N SER A 71 -1.10 4.39 -9.86
CA SER A 71 -1.00 2.95 -10.13
C SER A 71 0.14 2.31 -9.36
N PHE A 72 1.28 3.00 -9.27
CA PHE A 72 2.41 2.57 -8.43
C PHE A 72 2.03 2.51 -6.95
N VAL A 73 1.40 3.57 -6.42
CA VAL A 73 0.91 3.59 -5.02
C VAL A 73 -0.13 2.49 -4.77
N ARG A 74 -1.02 2.21 -5.73
CA ARG A 74 -1.97 1.09 -5.61
C ARG A 74 -1.25 -0.25 -5.47
N GLN A 75 -0.20 -0.48 -6.26
CA GLN A 75 0.61 -1.69 -6.15
C GLN A 75 1.31 -1.78 -4.80
N LEU A 76 1.89 -0.69 -4.28
CA LEU A 76 2.43 -0.62 -2.93
C LEU A 76 1.39 -1.05 -1.88
N ASN A 77 0.18 -0.49 -1.97
CA ASN A 77 -0.91 -0.86 -1.08
C ASN A 77 -1.30 -2.35 -1.21
N THR A 78 -1.30 -2.91 -2.43
CA THR A 78 -1.56 -4.33 -2.68
C THR A 78 -0.55 -5.24 -1.97
N TYR A 79 0.71 -4.82 -1.84
CA TYR A 79 1.76 -5.54 -1.13
C TYR A 79 1.94 -5.11 0.34
N GLY A 80 1.01 -4.32 0.87
CA GLY A 80 0.96 -4.00 2.31
C GLY A 80 1.97 -2.93 2.76
N PHE A 81 2.54 -2.16 1.83
CA PHE A 81 3.30 -0.97 2.20
C PHE A 81 2.39 0.04 2.89
N ARG A 82 2.94 0.73 3.89
CA ARG A 82 2.25 1.79 4.63
C ARG A 82 2.97 3.11 4.44
N LYS A 83 2.20 4.20 4.33
CA LYS A 83 2.77 5.55 4.31
C LYS A 83 3.24 5.90 5.73
N VAL A 84 4.48 6.35 5.87
CA VAL A 84 5.08 6.65 7.19
C VAL A 84 4.63 8.01 7.71
N ALA A 85 4.44 8.99 6.82
CA ALA A 85 4.01 10.34 7.16
C ALA A 85 3.02 10.89 6.14
N THR A 86 2.13 11.81 6.54
CA THR A 86 1.18 12.44 5.61
C THR A 86 1.89 13.42 4.66
N SER A 87 2.89 14.14 5.17
CA SER A 87 3.65 15.20 4.47
C SER A 87 4.68 14.70 3.46
N ARG A 88 5.03 13.42 3.48
CA ARG A 88 6.10 12.85 2.64
C ARG A 88 5.65 11.54 2.01
N TRP A 89 6.06 11.29 0.77
CA TRP A 89 5.83 10.00 0.09
C TRP A 89 6.84 8.93 0.55
N GLU A 90 6.88 8.70 1.85
CA GLU A 90 7.71 7.68 2.48
C GLU A 90 6.89 6.42 2.73
N PHE A 91 7.39 5.27 2.26
CA PHE A 91 6.69 4.00 2.29
C PHE A 91 7.53 2.92 2.98
N PHE A 92 6.90 2.24 3.93
CA PHE A 92 7.53 1.23 4.77
C PHE A 92 6.88 -0.14 4.58
N ASN A 93 7.71 -1.18 4.60
CA ASN A 93 7.31 -2.58 4.74
C ASN A 93 8.40 -3.35 5.51
N ASP A 94 8.02 -4.19 6.47
CA ASP A 94 8.95 -4.91 7.36
C ASP A 94 9.99 -5.77 6.61
N LYS A 95 9.70 -6.17 5.36
CA LYS A 95 10.51 -7.06 4.54
C LYS A 95 11.08 -6.38 3.29
N PHE A 96 10.92 -5.06 3.18
CA PHE A 96 11.50 -4.24 2.11
C PHE A 96 12.55 -3.31 2.73
N LYS A 97 13.80 -3.76 2.76
CA LYS A 97 14.91 -3.06 3.44
C LYS A 97 16.17 -3.02 2.59
N LYS A 98 16.95 -1.96 2.74
CA LYS A 98 18.25 -1.79 2.07
C LYS A 98 19.19 -2.96 2.39
N GLY A 99 19.81 -3.53 1.38
CA GLY A 99 20.75 -4.65 1.48
C GLY A 99 20.11 -6.03 1.70
N GLU A 100 18.82 -6.11 2.08
CA GLU A 100 18.13 -7.37 2.39
C GLU A 100 17.18 -7.79 1.26
N ARG A 101 17.68 -7.81 0.02
CA ARG A 101 16.89 -8.14 -1.18
C ARG A 101 16.22 -9.52 -1.12
N GLU A 102 16.82 -10.48 -0.43
CA GLU A 102 16.26 -11.82 -0.29
C GLU A 102 14.92 -11.83 0.46
N LEU A 103 14.66 -10.86 1.35
CA LEU A 103 13.40 -10.78 2.09
C LEU A 103 12.18 -10.47 1.20
N LEU A 104 12.38 -9.96 -0.02
CA LEU A 104 11.29 -9.61 -0.92
C LEU A 104 10.34 -10.77 -1.22
N HIS A 105 10.83 -12.02 -1.17
CA HIS A 105 10.00 -13.22 -1.37
C HIS A 105 8.94 -13.45 -0.27
N GLU A 106 9.11 -12.85 0.91
CA GLU A 106 8.17 -12.94 2.03
C GLU A 106 7.01 -11.95 1.89
N ILE A 107 7.16 -10.93 1.06
CA ILE A 107 6.11 -9.93 0.84
C ILE A 107 5.03 -10.52 -0.04
N ARG A 108 3.89 -10.83 0.58
CA ARG A 108 2.71 -11.38 -0.11
C ARG A 108 1.69 -10.31 -0.40
N ARG A 109 0.98 -10.48 -1.52
CA ARG A 109 -0.19 -9.67 -1.85
C ARG A 109 -1.24 -9.84 -0.75
N ARG A 110 -1.80 -8.73 -0.26
CA ARG A 110 -2.95 -8.76 0.66
C ARG A 110 -4.15 -9.40 -0.04
N LYS A 111 -4.82 -10.34 0.63
CA LYS A 111 -6.13 -10.83 0.16
C LYS A 111 -7.09 -9.64 0.15
N ALA A 112 -7.98 -9.60 -0.85
CA ALA A 112 -9.02 -8.57 -0.91
C ALA A 112 -9.72 -8.50 0.46
N TRP A 113 -9.98 -7.28 0.93
CA TRP A 113 -10.69 -7.04 2.18
C TRP A 113 -12.08 -7.69 2.09
N SER A 114 -12.21 -8.94 2.53
CA SER A 114 -13.48 -9.45 3.01
C SER A 114 -13.67 -8.80 4.37
N SER A 115 -14.54 -7.80 4.45
CA SER A 115 -15.09 -7.35 5.73
C SER A 115 -15.54 -8.59 6.48
N LYS A 116 -14.80 -9.01 7.51
CA LYS A 116 -15.34 -9.94 8.52
C LYS A 116 -16.41 -9.16 9.26
N GLN A 117 -17.64 -9.20 8.77
CA GLN A 117 -18.79 -9.04 9.64
C GLN A 117 -18.73 -10.22 10.61
N GLN A 118 -18.51 -9.94 11.90
CA GLN A 118 -18.70 -10.93 12.95
C GLN A 118 -20.17 -11.39 12.90
N PRO A 119 -20.45 -12.70 12.97
CA PRO A 119 -21.81 -13.18 13.17
C PRO A 119 -22.22 -12.86 14.61
N ASN A 120 -23.23 -12.01 14.76
CA ASN A 120 -23.88 -11.75 16.04
C ASN A 120 -24.77 -12.97 16.38
N ALA A 121 -24.56 -13.58 17.54
CA ALA A 121 -25.41 -14.66 18.03
C ALA A 121 -26.79 -14.13 18.47
N PRO A 122 -27.86 -14.94 18.41
CA PRO A 122 -29.20 -14.51 18.78
C PRO A 122 -29.42 -14.67 20.28
N ASN A 123 -29.98 -13.66 20.94
CA ASN A 123 -30.69 -13.91 22.20
C ASN A 123 -31.92 -13.00 22.35
N GLN A 124 -33.05 -13.64 22.65
CA GLN A 124 -34.38 -13.07 22.86
C GLN A 124 -34.45 -12.29 24.19
N GLY A 125 -35.29 -11.26 24.26
CA GLY A 125 -35.83 -10.77 25.55
C GLY A 125 -36.20 -9.28 25.65
N THR A 126 -37.39 -8.93 25.13
CA THR A 126 -38.37 -7.90 25.58
C THR A 126 -38.03 -6.38 25.60
N PRO A 127 -39.05 -5.51 25.39
CA PRO A 127 -38.88 -4.09 25.05
C PRO A 127 -39.09 -3.14 26.24
N GLN A 128 -38.32 -2.05 26.31
CA GLN A 128 -38.71 -0.89 27.12
C GLN A 128 -38.13 0.41 26.56
N ASP A 129 -39.05 1.33 26.30
CA ASP A 129 -38.92 2.71 25.85
C ASP A 129 -38.25 3.60 26.91
N SER A 130 -37.39 4.55 26.48
CA SER A 130 -37.15 5.88 27.07
C SER A 130 -35.90 6.54 26.45
N ASP A 131 -36.13 7.66 25.75
CA ASP A 131 -35.14 8.66 25.35
C ASP A 131 -34.43 9.30 26.57
N GLU A 132 -33.12 9.50 26.48
CA GLU A 132 -32.44 10.81 26.64
C GLU A 132 -30.90 10.66 26.72
N ASP A 133 -30.24 11.63 26.09
CA ASP A 133 -28.80 11.82 25.94
C ASP A 133 -28.01 11.87 27.26
N GLN A 134 -26.80 11.28 27.27
CA GLN A 134 -25.53 12.03 27.32
C GLN A 134 -24.30 11.14 27.67
N ARG A 135 -23.24 11.36 26.88
CA ARG A 135 -21.80 11.39 27.25
C ARG A 135 -20.94 10.12 27.13
N SER A 136 -20.29 10.08 25.97
CA SER A 136 -18.85 9.82 25.72
C SER A 136 -18.33 8.38 25.71
N SER A 137 -17.89 7.91 24.52
CA SER A 137 -16.53 7.38 24.28
C SER A 137 -16.23 7.18 22.78
N SER A 138 -15.29 7.99 22.25
CA SER A 138 -14.35 7.70 21.15
C SER A 138 -14.85 7.15 19.80
N THR A 139 -15.27 8.03 18.88
CA THR A 139 -15.40 7.73 17.44
C THR A 139 -15.16 8.96 16.52
N SER A 140 -14.15 9.80 16.77
CA SER A 140 -13.87 10.95 15.91
C SER A 140 -13.20 10.62 14.56
N SER A 141 -12.92 9.36 14.25
CA SER A 141 -12.22 8.97 13.01
C SER A 141 -13.12 8.47 11.86
N SER A 142 -14.39 8.15 12.13
CA SER A 142 -15.30 7.62 11.09
C SER A 142 -15.87 8.73 10.21
N PHE A 143 -16.35 9.82 10.83
CA PHE A 143 -17.02 10.92 10.13
C PHE A 143 -16.05 11.69 9.20
N GLY A 144 -14.81 11.92 9.65
CA GLY A 144 -13.79 12.58 8.83
C GLY A 144 -13.35 11.71 7.64
N TYR A 145 -13.29 10.39 7.80
CA TYR A 145 -12.92 9.48 6.71
C TYR A 145 -14.03 9.40 5.64
N THR A 146 -15.30 9.32 6.04
CA THR A 146 -16.42 9.32 5.10
C THR A 146 -16.48 10.61 4.30
N THR A 147 -16.38 11.77 4.96
CA THR A 147 -16.33 13.08 4.29
C THR A 147 -15.14 13.18 3.33
N LEU A 148 -13.95 12.71 3.73
CA LEU A 148 -12.77 12.74 2.85
C LEU A 148 -12.90 11.81 1.64
N VAL A 149 -13.56 10.66 1.78
CA VAL A 149 -13.81 9.73 0.67
C VAL A 149 -14.80 10.33 -0.34
N ASP A 150 -15.86 10.97 0.15
CA ASP A 150 -16.85 11.65 -0.68
C ASP A 150 -16.23 12.84 -1.43
N GLU A 151 -15.41 13.62 -0.73
CA GLU A 151 -14.66 14.73 -1.32
C GLU A 151 -13.67 14.24 -2.38
N ASN A 152 -12.99 13.11 -2.16
CA ASN A 152 -12.10 12.52 -3.14
C ASN A 152 -12.85 12.05 -4.40
N LYS A 153 -14.07 11.53 -4.22
CA LYS A 153 -14.93 11.09 -5.33
C LYS A 153 -15.41 12.29 -6.15
N ARG A 154 -15.76 13.39 -5.49
CA ARG A 154 -16.12 14.66 -6.13
C ARG A 154 -14.96 15.24 -6.93
N LEU A 155 -13.78 15.36 -6.32
CA LEU A 155 -12.56 15.86 -6.96
C LEU A 155 -12.11 15.01 -8.15
N LYS A 156 -12.33 13.68 -8.12
CA LYS A 156 -12.06 12.82 -9.28
C LYS A 156 -13.00 13.10 -10.45
N LYS A 157 -14.27 13.42 -10.18
CA LYS A 157 -15.24 13.78 -11.21
C LYS A 157 -14.89 15.14 -11.82
N GLU A 158 -14.56 16.12 -11.00
CA GLU A 158 -14.14 17.47 -11.43
C GLU A 158 -12.84 17.43 -12.25
N ASN A 159 -11.83 16.69 -11.79
CA ASN A 159 -10.60 16.49 -12.56
C ASN A 159 -10.85 15.78 -13.90
N GLY A 160 -11.81 14.86 -13.96
CA GLY A 160 -12.21 14.23 -15.22
C GLY A 160 -12.84 15.22 -16.21
N VAL A 161 -13.72 16.10 -15.71
CA VAL A 161 -14.35 17.17 -16.51
C VAL A 161 -13.30 18.17 -16.99
N LEU A 162 -12.44 18.67 -16.10
CA LEU A 162 -11.37 19.60 -16.44
C LEU A 162 -10.39 18.99 -17.46
N ASN A 163 -10.02 17.72 -17.30
CA ASN A 163 -9.17 17.04 -18.27
C ASN A 163 -9.85 16.88 -19.63
N SER A 164 -11.16 16.65 -19.66
CA SER A 164 -11.96 16.61 -20.90
C SER A 164 -12.03 17.98 -21.57
N GLU A 165 -12.27 19.06 -20.82
CA GLU A 165 -12.30 20.42 -21.34
C GLU A 165 -10.93 20.85 -21.88
N LEU A 166 -9.84 20.49 -21.18
CA LEU A 166 -8.48 20.78 -21.60
C LEU A 166 -8.10 20.02 -22.88
N THR A 167 -8.64 18.81 -23.09
CA THR A 167 -8.49 18.09 -24.37
C THR A 167 -9.33 18.70 -25.50
N SER A 168 -10.46 19.33 -25.19
CA SER A 168 -11.32 19.98 -26.19
C SER A 168 -10.81 21.37 -26.60
N MET A 169 -10.12 22.08 -25.70
CA MET A 169 -9.50 23.40 -25.99
C MET A 169 -8.13 23.30 -26.68
N LYS A 170 -7.58 22.09 -26.84
CA LYS A 170 -6.30 21.84 -27.54
C LYS A 170 -6.47 21.51 -29.03
N ARG A 171 -7.64 21.77 -29.62
CA ARG A 171 -7.88 21.71 -31.07
C ARG A 171 -7.83 23.09 -31.69
#